data_AF-A0A920T4M9-F1
#
_entry.id   AF-A0A920T4M9-F1
#
_cell.length_a   1.000
_cell.length_b   1.000
_cell.length_c   1.000
_cell.angle_alpha   90.00
_cell.angle_beta   90.00
_cell.angle_gamma   90.00
#
_symmetry.space_group_name_H-M   'P 1'
#
loop_
_entity.id
_entity.type
_entity.pdbx_description
1 polymer ?
#
loop_
_entity_poly.entity_id
_entity_poly.type
_entity_poly.pdbx_seq_one_letter_code
_entity_poly.pdbx_strand_id
1 'polypeptide(L)'
;MNFIIQIPEHIQFQSALNKQGRMGDVPDDLKKKVQDYFKEISNRSFEIYSELNTPGVSRELARAILPVNLYTEWYWKNDLHNLLHFVGLRSDSHAQYEIRVFSDAMAESVKAVAPFAWEAYQDYAVSGLRFSKIEQGLLEQNLPERVIDDIIEDVVYQITATLHHNKPRQENEIYPLYQKQNGTDSEAVFKLKWDSGEIKTGNVRELREFKEKLLSLKK
;
A
#
# COMPACT_ATOMS: atom_id res chain seq x y z
N MET A 1 25.15 18.30 -18.19
CA MET A 1 23.74 18.01 -17.81
C MET A 1 23.63 16.50 -17.61
N ASN A 2 22.79 16.06 -16.67
CA ASN A 2 22.57 14.64 -16.42
C ASN A 2 21.29 14.18 -17.11
N PHE A 3 21.32 13.01 -17.73
CA PHE A 3 20.17 12.40 -18.40
C PHE A 3 19.89 11.01 -17.84
N ILE A 4 18.61 10.67 -17.71
CA ILE A 4 18.14 9.34 -17.34
C ILE A 4 18.31 8.44 -18.56
N ILE A 5 19.11 7.37 -18.41
CA ILE A 5 19.21 6.29 -19.39
C ILE A 5 18.52 5.07 -18.81
N GLN A 6 17.58 4.50 -19.56
CA GLN A 6 16.78 3.35 -19.14
C GLN A 6 17.66 2.12 -18.94
N ILE A 7 17.45 1.42 -17.84
CA ILE A 7 18.12 0.14 -17.54
C ILE A 7 17.49 -0.94 -18.45
N PRO A 8 18.26 -1.89 -19.02
CA PRO A 8 17.74 -2.84 -20.00
C PRO A 8 16.51 -3.62 -19.54
N GLU A 9 16.42 -3.97 -18.24
CA GLU A 9 15.29 -4.73 -17.71
C GLU A 9 13.94 -3.97 -17.80
N HIS A 10 13.99 -2.65 -17.91
CA HIS A 10 12.82 -1.78 -17.96
C HIS A 10 12.41 -1.40 -19.39
N ILE A 11 13.19 -1.83 -20.39
CA ILE A 11 12.89 -1.68 -21.81
C ILE A 11 12.03 -2.88 -22.22
N GLN A 12 10.74 -2.64 -22.30
CA GLN A 12 9.71 -3.63 -22.55
C GLN A 12 8.77 -3.12 -23.65
N PHE A 13 8.00 -4.03 -24.26
CA PHE A 13 7.01 -3.63 -25.25
C PHE A 13 5.85 -2.85 -24.62
N GLN A 14 5.07 -2.16 -25.45
CA GLN A 14 3.86 -1.48 -25.00
C GLN A 14 2.83 -2.52 -24.54
N SER A 15 2.27 -2.33 -23.34
CA SER A 15 1.18 -3.19 -22.89
C SER A 15 -0.07 -3.00 -23.78
N ALA A 16 -0.70 -4.12 -24.16
CA ALA A 16 -1.97 -4.12 -24.90
C ALA A 16 -3.17 -3.63 -24.06
N LEU A 17 -3.15 -3.88 -22.74
CA LEU A 17 -4.25 -3.54 -21.82
C LEU A 17 -4.11 -2.15 -21.21
N ASN A 18 -2.90 -1.79 -20.77
CA ASN A 18 -2.58 -0.47 -20.20
C ASN A 18 -1.80 0.40 -21.20
N LYS A 19 -2.42 1.51 -21.66
CA LYS A 19 -1.77 2.48 -22.57
C LYS A 19 -0.59 3.22 -21.94
N GLN A 20 -0.45 3.22 -20.62
CA GLN A 20 0.66 3.83 -19.89
C GLN A 20 1.64 2.78 -19.34
N GLY A 21 1.36 1.49 -19.56
CA GLY A 21 2.15 0.37 -19.05
C GLY A 21 3.07 -0.24 -20.10
N ARG A 22 4.11 -0.92 -19.62
CA ARG A 22 4.99 -1.75 -20.43
C ARG A 22 4.78 -3.22 -20.06
N MET A 23 4.89 -4.13 -21.02
CA MET A 23 4.70 -5.56 -20.82
C MET A 23 5.45 -6.36 -21.89
N GLY A 24 6.01 -7.51 -21.51
CA GLY A 24 6.73 -8.41 -22.41
C GLY A 24 8.20 -8.04 -22.59
N ASP A 25 8.99 -9.00 -23.04
CA ASP A 25 10.44 -8.84 -23.16
C ASP A 25 10.85 -8.36 -24.54
N VAL A 26 11.81 -7.44 -24.58
CA VAL A 26 12.37 -6.89 -25.82
C VAL A 26 13.70 -7.59 -26.11
N PRO A 27 13.98 -8.01 -27.36
CA PRO A 27 15.28 -8.58 -27.73
C PRO A 27 16.46 -7.69 -27.34
N ASP A 28 17.57 -8.29 -26.91
CA ASP A 28 18.73 -7.55 -26.37
C ASP A 28 19.37 -6.60 -27.39
N ASP A 29 19.36 -6.96 -28.67
CA ASP A 29 19.82 -6.10 -29.76
C ASP A 29 18.98 -4.83 -29.87
N LEU A 30 17.66 -4.96 -29.71
CA LEU A 30 16.75 -3.83 -29.74
C LEU A 30 16.85 -3.00 -28.45
N LYS A 31 17.01 -3.62 -27.27
CA LYS A 31 17.28 -2.90 -26.02
C LYS A 31 18.56 -2.06 -26.12
N LYS A 32 19.64 -2.64 -26.65
CA LYS A 32 20.90 -1.94 -26.88
C LYS A 32 20.71 -0.78 -27.85
N LYS A 33 20.02 -1.01 -28.97
CA LYS A 33 19.70 0.04 -29.94
C LYS A 33 18.91 1.21 -29.32
N VAL A 34 17.94 0.92 -28.46
CA VAL A 34 17.20 1.94 -27.72
C VAL A 34 18.15 2.74 -26.82
N GLN A 35 19.00 2.08 -26.03
CA GLN A 35 19.96 2.78 -25.17
C GLN A 35 20.94 3.65 -25.96
N ASP A 36 21.43 3.14 -27.09
CA ASP A 36 22.36 3.87 -27.95
C ASP A 36 21.70 5.13 -28.52
N TYR A 37 20.44 5.04 -28.99
CA TYR A 37 19.69 6.22 -29.43
C TYR A 37 19.40 7.22 -28.31
N PHE A 38 19.06 6.75 -27.10
CA PHE A 38 18.87 7.64 -25.96
C PHE A 38 20.15 8.41 -25.61
N LYS A 39 21.32 7.75 -25.68
CA LYS A 39 22.61 8.41 -25.48
C LYS A 39 22.94 9.38 -26.59
N GLU A 40 22.76 8.97 -27.84
CA GLU A 40 23.01 9.79 -29.02
C GLU A 40 22.19 11.08 -28.98
N ILE A 41 20.88 10.98 -28.77
CA ILE A 41 20.00 12.16 -28.76
C ILE A 41 20.30 13.07 -27.56
N SER A 42 20.59 12.51 -26.39
CA SER A 42 20.92 13.29 -25.19
C SER A 42 22.22 14.09 -25.39
N ASN A 43 23.25 13.46 -25.96
CA ASN A 43 24.53 14.10 -26.25
C ASN A 43 24.36 15.18 -27.32
N ARG A 44 23.68 14.86 -28.42
CA ARG A 44 23.50 15.79 -29.54
C ARG A 44 22.65 17.00 -29.14
N SER A 45 21.55 16.80 -28.42
CA SER A 45 20.74 17.91 -27.92
C SER A 45 21.53 18.81 -26.95
N PHE A 46 22.42 18.24 -26.14
CA PHE A 46 23.27 19.01 -25.24
C PHE A 46 24.36 19.82 -25.97
N GLU A 47 24.96 19.26 -27.02
CA GLU A 47 25.89 19.99 -27.90
C GLU A 47 25.20 21.20 -28.53
N ILE A 48 24.05 21.01 -29.17
CA ILE A 48 23.28 22.09 -29.80
C ILE A 48 22.89 23.15 -28.77
N TYR A 49 22.49 22.72 -27.56
CA TYR A 49 22.17 23.65 -26.47
C TYR A 49 23.38 24.53 -26.11
N SER A 50 24.56 23.92 -26.05
CA SER A 50 25.82 24.62 -25.74
C SER A 50 26.24 25.58 -26.86
N GLU A 51 26.06 25.16 -28.12
CA GLU A 51 26.30 25.99 -29.30
C GLU A 51 25.39 27.22 -29.33
N LEU A 52 24.09 27.07 -29.02
CA LEU A 52 23.14 28.19 -28.96
C LEU A 52 23.38 29.12 -27.76
N ASN A 53 23.82 28.56 -26.64
CA ASN A 53 24.12 29.35 -25.45
C ASN A 53 25.41 30.19 -25.60
N THR A 54 26.37 29.75 -26.41
CA THR A 54 27.64 30.46 -26.67
C THR A 54 27.46 31.89 -27.23
N PRO A 55 26.66 32.13 -28.29
CA PRO A 55 26.38 33.48 -28.79
C PRO A 55 25.32 34.23 -27.97
N GLY A 56 24.81 33.66 -26.86
CA GLY A 56 23.90 34.35 -25.95
C GLY A 56 22.41 34.25 -26.29
N VAL A 57 21.96 33.21 -27.02
CA VAL A 57 20.52 32.92 -27.16
C VAL A 57 19.88 32.76 -25.78
N SER A 58 18.63 33.20 -25.62
CA SER A 58 17.95 33.10 -24.32
C SER A 58 17.88 31.64 -23.86
N ARG A 59 18.23 31.40 -22.58
CA ARG A 59 18.29 30.05 -22.01
C ARG A 59 16.96 29.31 -22.08
N GLU A 60 15.85 30.04 -21.99
CA GLU A 60 14.49 29.49 -22.11
C GLU A 60 14.21 28.94 -23.50
N LEU A 61 14.66 29.64 -24.56
CA LEU A 61 14.51 29.16 -25.92
C LEU A 61 15.48 28.00 -26.19
N ALA A 62 16.73 28.11 -25.74
CA ALA A 62 17.74 27.08 -25.92
C ALA A 62 17.36 25.76 -25.23
N ARG A 63 16.76 25.78 -24.03
CA ARG A 63 16.35 24.54 -23.32
C ARG A 63 15.24 23.75 -24.03
N ALA A 64 14.49 24.36 -24.94
CA ALA A 64 13.35 23.72 -25.59
C ALA A 64 13.74 22.52 -26.48
N ILE A 65 15.02 22.41 -26.86
CA ILE A 65 15.55 21.29 -27.64
C ILE A 65 15.98 20.08 -26.78
N LEU A 66 16.03 20.25 -25.45
CA LEU A 66 16.49 19.21 -24.55
C LEU A 66 15.41 18.14 -24.38
N PRO A 67 15.77 16.84 -24.41
CA PRO A 67 14.81 15.76 -24.26
C PRO A 67 14.26 15.66 -22.83
N VAL A 68 13.10 15.02 -22.69
CA VAL A 68 12.36 14.88 -21.42
C VAL A 68 13.03 13.98 -20.38
N ASN A 69 14.05 13.20 -20.78
CA ASN A 69 14.84 12.38 -19.86
C ASN A 69 15.93 13.20 -19.14
N LEU A 70 15.98 14.52 -19.32
CA LEU A 70 16.83 15.41 -18.56
C LEU A 70 16.45 15.37 -17.07
N TYR A 71 17.44 15.20 -16.19
CA TYR A 71 17.22 15.32 -14.76
C TYR A 71 16.80 16.75 -14.39
N THR A 72 15.81 16.84 -13.51
CA THR A 72 15.38 18.08 -12.90
C THR A 72 15.31 17.91 -11.40
N GLU A 73 15.60 18.98 -10.68
CA GLU A 73 15.47 19.05 -9.23
C GLU A 73 14.37 20.05 -8.91
N TRP A 74 13.54 19.71 -7.94
CA TRP A 74 12.47 20.58 -7.48
C TRP A 74 12.17 20.29 -6.02
N TYR A 75 11.79 21.33 -5.30
CA TYR A 75 11.29 21.19 -3.94
C TYR A 75 9.80 20.91 -3.99
N TRP A 76 9.40 19.80 -3.38
CA TRP A 76 8.00 19.45 -3.22
C TRP A 76 7.64 19.45 -1.73
N LYS A 77 6.66 20.28 -1.36
CA LYS A 77 6.09 20.34 -0.02
C LYS A 77 4.65 19.88 -0.10
N ASN A 78 4.29 18.92 0.75
CA ASN A 78 2.94 18.41 0.85
C ASN A 78 2.62 18.04 2.31
N ASP A 79 1.33 17.91 2.63
CA ASP A 79 0.88 17.32 3.88
C ASP A 79 0.91 15.78 3.82
N LEU A 80 0.81 15.15 4.99
CA LEU A 80 0.89 13.69 5.10
C LEU A 80 -0.27 12.98 4.40
N HIS A 81 -1.49 13.54 4.41
CA HIS A 81 -2.66 12.90 3.82
C HIS A 81 -2.51 12.77 2.30
N ASN A 82 -2.15 13.88 1.65
CA ASN A 82 -1.90 13.92 0.22
C ASN A 82 -0.67 13.12 -0.19
N LEU A 83 0.37 13.06 0.66
CA LEU A 83 1.54 12.22 0.42
C LEU A 83 1.19 10.72 0.45
N LEU A 84 0.42 10.27 1.44
CA LEU A 84 -0.07 8.89 1.50
C LEU A 84 -0.95 8.54 0.29
N HIS A 85 -1.82 9.46 -0.13
CA HIS A 85 -2.62 9.27 -1.34
C HIS A 85 -1.73 9.13 -2.60
N PHE A 86 -0.72 9.99 -2.74
CA PHE A 86 0.26 9.89 -3.82
C PHE A 86 0.98 8.55 -3.81
N VAL A 87 1.47 8.10 -2.64
CA VAL A 87 2.16 6.81 -2.50
C VAL A 87 1.24 5.65 -2.91
N GLY A 88 -0.03 5.67 -2.50
CA GLY A 88 -0.99 4.64 -2.90
C GLY A 88 -1.19 4.54 -4.42
N LEU A 89 -1.28 5.67 -5.11
CA LEU A 89 -1.43 5.69 -6.57
C LEU A 89 -0.14 5.35 -7.32
N ARG A 90 1.01 5.74 -6.78
CA ARG A 90 2.31 5.67 -7.48
C ARG A 90 3.16 4.48 -7.09
N SER A 91 2.79 3.71 -6.07
CA SER A 91 3.42 2.42 -5.76
C SER A 91 2.71 1.25 -6.44
N ASP A 92 1.58 1.49 -7.11
CA ASP A 92 0.85 0.47 -7.87
C ASP A 92 1.71 -0.13 -8.98
N SER A 93 1.63 -1.45 -9.18
CA SER A 93 2.41 -2.18 -10.20
C SER A 93 2.18 -1.68 -11.63
N HIS A 94 1.03 -1.09 -11.91
CA HIS A 94 0.67 -0.51 -13.21
C HIS A 94 1.21 0.91 -13.42
N ALA A 95 1.67 1.59 -12.35
CA ALA A 95 2.35 2.87 -12.47
C ALA A 95 3.72 2.70 -13.14
N GLN A 96 4.21 3.74 -13.80
CA GLN A 96 5.52 3.71 -14.47
C GLN A 96 6.65 3.47 -13.44
N TYR A 97 7.60 2.58 -13.75
CA TYR A 97 8.63 2.18 -12.78
C TYR A 97 9.38 3.37 -12.16
N GLU A 98 9.75 4.35 -12.98
CA GLU A 98 10.56 5.49 -12.56
C GLU A 98 9.86 6.28 -11.45
N ILE A 99 8.54 6.47 -11.51
CA ILE A 99 7.79 7.15 -10.43
C ILE A 99 7.60 6.26 -9.21
N ARG A 100 7.55 4.93 -9.38
CA ARG A 100 7.49 3.99 -8.25
C ARG A 100 8.74 4.08 -7.39
N VAL A 101 9.93 4.17 -7.99
CA VAL A 101 11.19 4.32 -7.25
C VAL A 101 11.17 5.55 -6.32
N PHE A 102 10.64 6.68 -6.81
CA PHE A 102 10.45 7.87 -5.96
C PHE A 102 9.38 7.64 -4.89
N SER A 103 8.25 7.03 -5.25
CA SER A 103 7.16 6.70 -4.33
C SER A 103 7.63 5.80 -3.18
N ASP A 104 8.41 4.76 -3.48
CA ASP A 104 8.93 3.81 -2.51
C ASP A 104 9.91 4.48 -1.54
N ALA A 105 10.80 5.34 -2.05
CA ALA A 105 11.72 6.12 -1.21
C ALA A 105 10.96 7.11 -0.29
N MET A 106 9.88 7.72 -0.79
CA MET A 106 8.99 8.57 -0.01
C MET A 106 8.24 7.75 1.06
N ALA A 107 7.77 6.54 0.73
CA ALA A 107 7.10 5.65 1.66
C ALA A 107 8.00 5.25 2.83
N GLU A 108 9.27 4.92 2.57
CA GLU A 108 10.25 4.64 3.64
C GLU A 108 10.49 5.86 4.54
N SER A 109 10.51 7.07 3.97
CA SER A 109 10.61 8.31 4.74
C SER A 109 9.37 8.53 5.62
N VAL A 110 8.17 8.28 5.10
CA VAL A 110 6.91 8.37 5.86
C VAL A 110 6.88 7.35 6.99
N LYS A 111 7.27 6.11 6.72
CA LYS A 111 7.34 5.03 7.72
C LYS A 111 8.29 5.39 8.86
N ALA A 112 9.42 6.03 8.56
CA ALA A 112 10.37 6.47 9.58
C ALA A 112 9.86 7.64 10.44
N VAL A 113 9.18 8.61 9.83
CA VAL A 113 8.75 9.86 10.50
C VAL A 113 7.39 9.72 11.20
N ALA A 114 6.45 9.00 10.59
CA ALA A 114 5.07 8.86 11.05
C ALA A 114 4.62 7.37 11.06
N PRO A 115 5.27 6.50 11.84
CA PRO A 115 5.07 5.05 11.79
C PRO A 115 3.62 4.62 12.08
N PHE A 116 2.95 5.23 13.06
CA PHE A 116 1.57 4.91 13.39
C PHE A 116 0.58 5.30 12.29
N ALA A 117 0.84 6.42 11.60
CA ALA A 117 0.01 6.84 10.48
C ALA A 117 0.24 5.94 9.25
N TRP A 118 1.48 5.49 9.05
CA TRP A 118 1.83 4.52 8.02
C TRP A 118 1.15 3.17 8.27
N GLU A 119 1.22 2.64 9.49
CA GLU A 119 0.54 1.41 9.90
C GLU A 119 -0.97 1.50 9.66
N ALA A 120 -1.63 2.54 10.16
CA ALA A 120 -3.05 2.78 9.92
C ALA A 120 -3.39 2.89 8.42
N TYR A 121 -2.53 3.53 7.63
CA TYR A 121 -2.72 3.60 6.18
C TYR A 121 -2.65 2.21 5.53
N GLN A 122 -1.68 1.38 5.93
CA GLN A 122 -1.55 0.03 5.42
C GLN A 122 -2.74 -0.86 5.80
N ASP A 123 -3.25 -0.73 7.03
CA ASP A 123 -4.36 -1.56 7.52
C ASP A 123 -5.69 -1.16 6.87
N TYR A 124 -6.00 0.14 6.82
CA TYR A 124 -7.34 0.60 6.43
C TYR A 124 -7.46 1.06 4.98
N ALA A 125 -6.37 1.50 4.34
CA ALA A 125 -6.40 2.04 2.98
C ALA A 125 -5.85 1.06 1.95
N VAL A 126 -4.77 0.33 2.27
CA VAL A 126 -4.12 -0.60 1.32
C VAL A 126 -4.63 -2.03 1.46
N SER A 127 -4.65 -2.56 2.69
CA SER A 127 -5.04 -3.95 2.95
C SER A 127 -6.54 -4.11 3.24
N GLY A 128 -7.23 -3.00 3.52
CA GLY A 128 -8.65 -2.98 3.84
C GLY A 128 -9.54 -3.25 2.61
N LEU A 129 -10.61 -4.01 2.81
CA LEU A 129 -11.65 -4.18 1.79
C LEU A 129 -12.60 -2.99 1.78
N ARG A 130 -12.86 -2.45 0.58
CA ARG A 130 -13.91 -1.46 0.33
C ARG A 130 -15.08 -2.17 -0.32
N PHE A 131 -16.23 -2.15 0.33
CA PHE A 131 -17.47 -2.64 -0.24
C PHE A 131 -18.28 -1.47 -0.77
N SER A 132 -18.78 -1.60 -2.00
CA SER A 132 -19.86 -0.78 -2.50
C SER A 132 -21.14 -1.01 -1.69
N LYS A 133 -22.10 -0.08 -1.82
CA LYS A 133 -23.40 -0.21 -1.14
C LYS A 133 -24.12 -1.52 -1.49
N ILE A 134 -23.97 -2.02 -2.72
CA ILE A 134 -24.61 -3.26 -3.16
C ILE A 134 -23.94 -4.47 -2.50
N GLU A 135 -22.61 -4.53 -2.53
CA GLU A 135 -21.85 -5.62 -1.89
C GLU A 135 -22.12 -5.68 -0.39
N GLN A 136 -22.14 -4.52 0.28
CA GLN A 136 -22.51 -4.42 1.68
C GLN A 136 -23.93 -4.95 1.92
N GLY A 137 -24.91 -4.49 1.14
CA GLY A 137 -26.30 -4.95 1.28
C GLY A 137 -26.48 -6.46 1.08
N LEU A 138 -25.72 -7.06 0.15
CA LEU A 138 -25.74 -8.51 -0.06
C LEU A 138 -25.14 -9.28 1.11
N LEU A 139 -24.05 -8.79 1.71
CA LEU A 139 -23.48 -9.39 2.91
C LEU A 139 -24.48 -9.33 4.07
N GLU A 140 -25.05 -8.15 4.34
CA GLU A 140 -25.98 -7.93 5.45
C GLU A 140 -27.28 -8.76 5.32
N GLN A 141 -27.76 -9.01 4.11
CA GLN A 141 -29.00 -9.78 3.89
C GLN A 141 -28.80 -11.29 3.93
N ASN A 142 -27.63 -11.76 3.49
CA ASN A 142 -27.41 -13.20 3.27
C ASN A 142 -26.51 -13.85 4.33
N LEU A 143 -25.98 -13.09 5.30
CA LEU A 143 -25.22 -13.65 6.42
C LEU A 143 -26.16 -14.38 7.39
N PRO A 144 -26.06 -15.71 7.52
CA PRO A 144 -26.88 -16.46 8.47
C PRO A 144 -26.49 -16.10 9.91
N GLU A 145 -27.46 -15.98 10.81
CA GLU A 145 -27.20 -15.63 12.22
C GLU A 145 -26.18 -16.54 12.89
N ARG A 146 -26.22 -17.84 12.58
CA ARG A 146 -25.25 -18.81 13.09
C ARG A 146 -23.80 -18.42 12.73
N VAL A 147 -23.57 -17.95 11.51
CA VAL A 147 -22.22 -17.53 11.08
C VAL A 147 -21.80 -16.27 11.83
N ILE A 148 -22.74 -15.34 12.06
CA ILE A 148 -22.47 -14.13 12.85
C ILE A 148 -22.10 -14.50 14.30
N ASP A 149 -22.81 -15.46 14.89
CA ASP A 149 -22.51 -16.01 16.22
C ASP A 149 -21.11 -16.61 16.30
N ASP A 150 -20.79 -17.50 15.36
CA ASP A 150 -19.47 -18.15 15.30
C ASP A 150 -18.35 -17.09 15.21
N ILE A 151 -18.51 -16.06 14.37
CA ILE A 151 -17.52 -14.97 14.24
C ILE A 151 -17.44 -14.12 15.52
N ILE A 152 -18.57 -13.79 16.14
CA ILE A 152 -18.58 -13.02 17.39
C ILE A 152 -17.82 -13.78 18.48
N GLU A 153 -18.02 -15.09 18.57
CA GLU A 153 -17.34 -15.94 19.53
C GLU A 153 -15.82 -15.89 19.35
N ASP A 154 -15.35 -16.06 18.11
CA ASP A 154 -13.93 -15.93 17.76
C ASP A 154 -13.38 -14.54 18.13
N VAL A 155 -14.12 -13.46 17.85
CA VAL A 155 -13.72 -12.10 18.22
C VAL A 155 -13.62 -11.96 19.75
N VAL A 156 -14.51 -12.59 20.51
CA VAL A 156 -14.45 -12.58 21.98
C VAL A 156 -13.22 -13.32 22.50
N TYR A 157 -12.85 -14.45 21.89
CA TYR A 157 -11.58 -15.12 22.18
C TYR A 157 -10.39 -14.20 21.91
N GLN A 158 -10.35 -13.55 20.75
CA GLN A 158 -9.27 -12.63 20.38
C GLN A 158 -9.17 -11.42 21.32
N ILE A 159 -10.30 -10.81 21.72
CA ILE A 159 -10.33 -9.72 22.71
C ILE A 159 -9.74 -10.21 24.03
N THR A 160 -10.14 -11.40 24.50
CA THR A 160 -9.66 -11.98 25.76
C THR A 160 -8.16 -12.26 25.71
N ALA A 161 -7.67 -12.88 24.64
CA ALA A 161 -6.25 -13.14 24.37
C ALA A 161 -5.44 -11.85 24.34
N THR A 162 -5.94 -10.83 23.62
CA THR A 162 -5.27 -9.53 23.52
C THR A 162 -5.20 -8.82 24.87
N LEU A 163 -6.29 -8.83 25.64
CA LEU A 163 -6.32 -8.23 26.98
C LEU A 163 -5.38 -8.94 27.96
N HIS A 164 -5.24 -10.26 27.84
CA HIS A 164 -4.29 -11.04 28.61
C HIS A 164 -2.84 -10.78 28.17
N HIS A 165 -2.58 -10.70 26.87
CA HIS A 165 -1.27 -10.35 26.32
C HIS A 165 -0.78 -8.98 26.80
N ASN A 166 -1.64 -7.96 26.73
CA ASN A 166 -1.31 -6.60 27.18
C ASN A 166 -1.16 -6.48 28.69
N LYS A 167 -1.90 -7.28 29.47
CA LYS A 167 -1.82 -7.34 30.92
C LYS A 167 -2.03 -8.78 31.39
N PRO A 168 -0.94 -9.53 31.59
CA PRO A 168 -1.01 -10.93 32.02
C PRO A 168 -1.82 -11.08 33.30
N ARG A 169 -2.66 -12.12 33.33
CA ARG A 169 -3.54 -12.48 34.45
C ARG A 169 -3.25 -13.92 34.88
N GLN A 170 -3.73 -14.30 36.06
CA GLN A 170 -3.64 -15.71 36.45
C GLN A 170 -4.59 -16.57 35.59
N GLU A 171 -4.27 -17.84 35.42
CA GLU A 171 -4.99 -18.76 34.53
C GLU A 171 -6.47 -18.91 34.92
N ASN A 172 -6.75 -18.93 36.23
CA ASN A 172 -8.11 -18.94 36.78
C ASN A 172 -8.91 -17.65 36.54
N GLU A 173 -8.26 -16.54 36.15
CA GLU A 173 -8.92 -15.26 35.86
C GLU A 173 -9.24 -15.07 34.38
N ILE A 174 -8.74 -15.95 33.50
CA ILE A 174 -8.91 -15.82 32.04
C ILE A 174 -10.36 -16.17 31.64
N TYR A 175 -10.91 -17.28 32.14
CA TYR A 175 -12.30 -17.65 31.83
C TYR A 175 -13.32 -16.61 32.35
N PRO A 176 -13.21 -16.09 33.59
CA PRO A 176 -14.01 -14.94 34.02
C PRO A 176 -13.87 -13.70 33.13
N LEU A 177 -12.69 -13.45 32.57
CA LEU A 177 -12.48 -12.35 31.63
C LEU A 177 -13.21 -12.58 30.30
N TYR A 178 -13.17 -13.81 29.77
CA TYR A 178 -13.92 -14.23 28.59
C TYR A 178 -15.42 -14.03 28.78
N GLN A 179 -15.98 -14.45 29.91
CA GLN A 179 -17.38 -14.23 30.26
C GLN A 179 -17.73 -12.73 30.35
N LYS A 180 -16.84 -11.90 30.90
CA LYS A 180 -17.02 -10.43 30.90
C LYS A 180 -17.03 -9.81 29.51
N GLN A 181 -16.49 -10.48 28.49
CA GLN A 181 -16.61 -10.08 27.09
C GLN A 181 -17.81 -10.74 26.39
N ASN A 182 -18.77 -11.28 27.14
CA ASN A 182 -19.97 -11.98 26.66
C ASN A 182 -19.69 -13.30 25.93
N GLY A 183 -18.62 -14.00 26.30
CA GLY A 183 -18.38 -15.36 25.82
C GLY A 183 -19.43 -16.34 26.32
N THR A 184 -19.90 -17.23 25.45
CA THR A 184 -21.01 -18.16 25.71
C THR A 184 -20.57 -19.59 25.97
N ASP A 185 -19.30 -19.92 25.73
CA ASP A 185 -18.79 -21.28 25.91
C ASP A 185 -18.74 -21.70 27.39
N SER A 186 -18.97 -23.01 27.60
CA SER A 186 -18.66 -23.65 28.88
C SER A 186 -17.17 -23.61 29.16
N GLU A 187 -16.78 -23.62 30.45
CA GLU A 187 -15.37 -23.55 30.84
C GLU A 187 -14.51 -24.66 30.22
N ALA A 188 -15.07 -25.87 30.06
CA ALA A 188 -14.37 -26.99 29.43
C ALA A 188 -14.09 -26.72 27.94
N VAL A 189 -15.06 -26.21 27.20
CA VAL A 189 -14.90 -25.85 25.77
C VAL A 189 -13.94 -24.69 25.62
N PHE A 190 -14.06 -23.67 26.48
CA PHE A 190 -13.16 -22.54 26.52
C PHE A 190 -11.71 -22.97 26.68
N LYS A 191 -11.40 -23.83 27.67
CA LYS A 191 -10.03 -24.32 27.88
C LYS A 191 -9.50 -25.08 26.67
N LEU A 192 -10.31 -25.95 26.06
CA LEU A 192 -9.91 -26.67 24.85
C LEU A 192 -9.51 -25.74 23.70
N LYS A 193 -10.30 -24.68 23.44
CA LYS A 193 -10.00 -23.68 22.40
C LYS A 193 -8.85 -22.76 22.80
N TRP A 194 -8.74 -22.41 24.07
CA TRP A 194 -7.69 -21.55 24.58
C TRP A 194 -6.31 -22.22 24.50
N ASP A 195 -6.27 -23.51 24.86
CA ASP A 195 -5.05 -24.30 24.87
C ASP A 195 -4.62 -24.77 23.47
N SER A 196 -5.51 -24.70 22.46
CA SER A 196 -5.15 -25.02 21.07
C SER A 196 -4.13 -24.05 20.49
N GLY A 197 -4.04 -22.82 21.03
CA GLY A 197 -3.11 -21.80 20.58
C GLY A 197 -3.46 -21.15 19.24
N GLU A 198 -4.65 -21.43 18.68
CA GLU A 198 -5.08 -20.87 17.39
C GLU A 198 -5.55 -19.40 17.49
N ILE A 199 -5.69 -18.87 18.70
CA ILE A 199 -6.23 -17.53 18.95
C ILE A 199 -5.16 -16.45 18.69
N LYS A 200 -5.48 -15.53 17.77
CA LYS A 200 -4.61 -14.39 17.44
C LYS A 200 -4.92 -13.17 18.31
N THR A 201 -3.89 -12.39 18.64
CA THR A 201 -4.05 -11.07 19.29
C THR A 201 -4.20 -9.97 18.25
N GLY A 202 -4.86 -8.87 18.59
CA GLY A 202 -5.05 -7.73 17.69
C GLY A 202 -5.28 -6.41 18.44
N ASN A 203 -5.90 -5.42 17.80
CA ASN A 203 -6.26 -4.18 18.45
C ASN A 203 -7.61 -4.32 19.19
N VAL A 204 -7.61 -4.20 20.53
CA VAL A 204 -8.82 -4.34 21.37
C VAL A 204 -9.95 -3.42 20.93
N ARG A 205 -9.63 -2.18 20.53
CA ARG A 205 -10.65 -1.21 20.14
C ARG A 205 -11.32 -1.64 18.84
N GLU A 206 -10.54 -2.01 17.83
CA GLU A 206 -11.07 -2.44 16.53
C GLU A 206 -11.89 -3.73 16.65
N LEU A 207 -11.41 -4.70 17.43
CA LEU A 207 -12.14 -5.94 17.67
C LEU A 207 -13.49 -5.68 18.33
N ARG A 208 -13.56 -4.72 19.27
CA ARG A 208 -14.83 -4.29 19.88
C ARG A 208 -15.75 -3.59 18.90
N GLU A 209 -15.24 -2.64 18.12
CA GLU A 209 -16.01 -1.96 17.07
C GLU A 209 -16.53 -2.97 16.03
N PHE A 210 -15.75 -3.99 15.68
CA PHE A 210 -16.17 -5.06 14.78
C PHE A 210 -17.26 -5.95 15.40
N LYS A 211 -17.09 -6.35 16.66
CA LYS A 211 -18.12 -7.08 17.40
C LYS A 211 -19.44 -6.33 17.44
N GLU A 212 -19.42 -5.03 17.71
CA GLU A 212 -20.63 -4.19 17.73
C GLU A 212 -21.31 -4.12 16.35
N LYS A 213 -20.51 -3.99 15.27
CA LYS A 213 -21.04 -4.05 13.89
C LYS A 213 -21.72 -5.38 13.61
N LEU A 214 -21.10 -6.52 13.96
CA LEU A 214 -21.68 -7.85 13.79
C LEU A 214 -23.00 -8.00 14.56
N LEU A 215 -23.05 -7.52 15.81
CA LEU A 215 -24.28 -7.55 16.61
C LEU A 215 -25.41 -6.74 15.96
N SER A 216 -25.10 -5.61 15.31
CA SER A 216 -26.11 -4.80 14.61
C SER A 216 -26.69 -5.47 13.36
N LEU A 217 -26.04 -6.51 12.84
CA LEU A 217 -26.53 -7.28 11.68
C LEU A 217 -27.55 -8.35 12.06
N LYS A 218 -27.65 -8.71 13.34
CA LYS A 218 -28.69 -9.61 13.83
C LYS A 218 -30.03 -8.87 13.82
N LYS A 219 -31.03 -9.44 13.14
CA LYS A 219 -32.36 -8.85 12.99
C LYS A 219 -33.38 -9.47 13.93
#